data_AF-A0A7C9MTD9-F1
#
_entry.id   AF-A0A7C9MTD9-F1
#
_cell.length_a   1.000
_cell.length_b   1.000
_cell.length_c   1.000
_cell.angle_alpha   90.00
_cell.angle_beta   90.00
_cell.angle_gamma   90.00
#
_symmetry.space_group_name_H-M   'P 1'
#
loop_
_entity.id
_entity.type
_entity.pdbx_description
1 polymer ?
#
loop_
_entity_poly.entity_id
_entity_poly.type
_entity_poly.pdbx_seq_one_letter_code
_entity_poly.pdbx_strand_id
1 'polypeptide(L)'
;MPRTTFCGNLGYRFDADQVELQADIAGPCGWPTQGQWALQLWADETVKVAELPLGQLEADAQGLLRVSGIAAAQPPAGDDFHRMSLKLVSGQPGDYAELHDQQTFGLLQSFAQPRLLGAVSCQSSGEEMTIEVESIRNPRAAGNLSGTLALELWALDAPYAGTSWSGTPVASLVIGCLDGQASLERNRFVVHAAPWPADRELTLMLREWTSAGYVTRDYRLLEQPALAAPVAPVQELEPVPAAEPAQESVPVAVAVEVATAAPAQAVAVAATAVDSEPAQSVPSPSAKAEASAQRVSINRASAARISSLKGISDKVAASIVAHRPYSSLDDLLRAKGIGIKRLEQLRAQLEL
;
A
#
# COMPACT_ATOMS: atom_id res chain seq x y z
N MET A 1 -17.11 -45.06 -8.83
CA MET A 1 -17.71 -44.24 -7.75
C MET A 1 -18.31 -42.99 -8.37
N PRO A 2 -19.43 -42.46 -7.87
CA PRO A 2 -19.77 -41.04 -8.08
C PRO A 2 -18.61 -40.17 -7.57
N ARG A 3 -18.28 -39.11 -8.31
CA ARG A 3 -17.28 -38.11 -7.91
C ARG A 3 -18.00 -36.86 -7.39
N THR A 4 -17.40 -36.18 -6.42
CA THR A 4 -17.77 -34.80 -6.11
C THR A 4 -17.28 -33.90 -7.25
N THR A 5 -18.15 -33.05 -7.78
CA THR A 5 -17.91 -32.28 -9.01
C THR A 5 -18.73 -31.00 -9.03
N PHE A 6 -18.21 -29.96 -9.66
CA PHE A 6 -18.96 -28.74 -9.92
C PHE A 6 -20.14 -29.02 -10.86
N CYS A 7 -21.24 -28.31 -10.66
CA CYS A 7 -22.40 -28.35 -11.54
C CYS A 7 -23.03 -26.95 -11.61
N GLY A 8 -23.98 -26.72 -12.52
CA GLY A 8 -24.77 -25.48 -12.52
C GLY A 8 -23.94 -24.18 -12.54
N ASN A 9 -24.05 -23.38 -11.47
CA ASN A 9 -23.43 -22.06 -11.38
C ASN A 9 -22.05 -22.12 -10.72
N LEU A 10 -21.05 -21.49 -11.34
CA LEU A 10 -19.77 -21.16 -10.72
C LEU A 10 -19.44 -19.69 -10.98
N GLY A 11 -18.72 -19.05 -10.08
CA GLY A 11 -18.22 -17.70 -10.33
C GLY A 11 -17.32 -17.15 -9.23
N TYR A 12 -16.65 -16.05 -9.57
CA TYR A 12 -15.92 -15.21 -8.65
C TYR A 12 -16.25 -13.73 -8.92
N ARG A 13 -16.18 -12.87 -7.91
CA ARG A 13 -16.32 -11.42 -8.04
C ARG A 13 -15.37 -10.72 -7.08
N PHE A 14 -14.42 -9.95 -7.61
CA PHE A 14 -13.50 -9.15 -6.81
C PHE A 14 -14.15 -7.86 -6.30
N ASP A 15 -13.86 -7.51 -5.06
CA ASP A 15 -14.15 -6.21 -4.44
C ASP A 15 -12.95 -5.78 -3.60
N ALA A 16 -12.16 -4.83 -4.12
CA ALA A 16 -10.86 -4.41 -3.59
C ALA A 16 -9.93 -5.61 -3.23
N ASP A 17 -9.65 -5.80 -1.94
CA ASP A 17 -8.79 -6.87 -1.38
C ASP A 17 -9.55 -8.15 -1.02
N GLN A 18 -10.78 -8.29 -1.50
CA GLN A 18 -11.63 -9.46 -1.27
C GLN A 18 -12.15 -10.04 -2.58
N VAL A 19 -12.51 -11.32 -2.54
CA VAL A 19 -13.21 -11.99 -3.63
C VAL A 19 -14.35 -12.84 -3.06
N GLU A 20 -15.54 -12.60 -3.58
CA GLU A 20 -16.68 -13.48 -3.41
C GLU A 20 -16.51 -14.68 -4.35
N LEU A 21 -16.54 -15.90 -3.81
CA LEU A 21 -16.52 -17.14 -4.56
C LEU A 21 -17.89 -17.83 -4.41
N GLN A 22 -18.40 -18.40 -5.50
CA GLN A 22 -19.63 -19.20 -5.49
C GLN A 22 -19.50 -20.46 -6.35
N ALA A 23 -20.11 -21.55 -5.90
CA ALA A 23 -20.21 -22.81 -6.65
C ALA A 23 -21.45 -23.61 -6.25
N ASP A 24 -22.15 -24.13 -7.25
CA ASP A 24 -23.04 -25.28 -7.13
C ASP A 24 -22.20 -26.57 -7.31
N ILE A 25 -22.38 -27.55 -6.43
CA ILE A 25 -21.55 -28.76 -6.35
C ILE A 25 -22.46 -29.98 -6.17
N ALA A 26 -22.28 -31.01 -6.99
CA ALA A 26 -22.94 -32.29 -6.88
C ALA A 26 -21.98 -33.35 -6.32
N GLY A 27 -22.51 -34.28 -5.51
CA GLY A 27 -21.72 -35.35 -4.93
C GLY A 27 -22.51 -36.64 -4.65
N PRO A 28 -21.89 -37.63 -3.99
CA PRO A 28 -22.53 -38.89 -3.65
C PRO A 28 -23.73 -38.72 -2.72
N CYS A 29 -24.73 -39.60 -2.80
CA CYS A 29 -25.73 -39.71 -1.75
C CYS A 29 -25.05 -40.15 -0.43
N GLY A 30 -25.08 -39.29 0.58
CA GLY A 30 -24.21 -39.43 1.76
C GLY A 30 -22.79 -38.96 1.46
N TRP A 31 -22.59 -37.64 1.45
CA TRP A 31 -21.28 -37.03 1.24
C TRP A 31 -20.25 -37.49 2.31
N PRO A 32 -18.95 -37.59 1.96
CA PRO A 32 -17.93 -38.01 2.91
C PRO A 32 -17.79 -36.97 4.04
N THR A 33 -18.14 -37.37 5.26
CA THR A 33 -18.04 -36.55 6.48
C THR A 33 -16.60 -36.41 7.02
N GLN A 34 -15.63 -37.05 6.36
CA GLN A 34 -14.20 -36.92 6.64
C GLN A 34 -13.56 -35.90 5.71
N GLY A 35 -12.78 -34.99 6.28
CA GLY A 35 -12.10 -33.90 5.57
C GLY A 35 -12.78 -32.54 5.79
N GLN A 36 -11.95 -31.49 5.82
CA GLN A 36 -12.39 -30.10 5.70
C GLN A 36 -12.27 -29.72 4.22
N TRP A 37 -13.22 -28.96 3.71
CA TRP A 37 -13.29 -28.57 2.30
C TRP A 37 -13.00 -27.08 2.10
N ALA A 38 -12.54 -26.71 0.90
CA ALA A 38 -12.40 -25.32 0.48
C ALA A 38 -12.67 -25.14 -1.02
N LEU A 39 -13.07 -23.92 -1.41
CA LEU A 39 -12.86 -23.43 -2.76
C LEU A 39 -11.52 -22.68 -2.80
N GLN A 40 -10.72 -22.93 -3.84
CA GLN A 40 -9.54 -22.12 -4.13
C GLN A 40 -9.67 -21.46 -5.50
N LEU A 41 -9.40 -20.17 -5.58
CA LEU A 41 -9.29 -19.44 -6.85
C LEU A 41 -7.80 -19.33 -7.21
N TRP A 42 -7.43 -19.73 -8.41
CA TRP A 42 -6.06 -19.74 -8.91
C TRP A 42 -5.91 -18.89 -10.17
N ALA A 43 -4.74 -18.26 -10.34
CA ALA A 43 -4.29 -17.60 -11.56
C ALA A 43 -3.17 -18.43 -12.21
N ASP A 44 -3.33 -18.70 -13.50
CA ASP A 44 -2.39 -19.43 -14.39
C ASP A 44 -1.90 -20.79 -13.84
N GLU A 45 -2.72 -21.40 -12.96
CA GLU A 45 -2.41 -22.62 -12.21
C GLU A 45 -1.22 -22.53 -11.22
N THR A 46 -0.54 -21.38 -11.13
CA THR A 46 0.68 -21.17 -10.33
C THR A 46 0.45 -20.35 -9.05
N VAL A 47 -0.44 -19.36 -9.08
CA VAL A 47 -0.69 -18.45 -7.93
C VAL A 47 -2.07 -18.73 -7.34
N LYS A 48 -2.13 -19.12 -6.07
CA LYS A 48 -3.39 -19.22 -5.30
C LYS A 48 -3.86 -17.83 -4.91
N VAL A 49 -4.85 -17.30 -5.62
CA VAL A 49 -5.37 -15.93 -5.47
C VAL A 49 -6.33 -15.80 -4.28
N ALA A 50 -7.07 -16.85 -3.95
CA ALA A 50 -7.92 -16.87 -2.75
C ALA A 50 -8.22 -18.31 -2.29
N GLU A 51 -8.58 -18.44 -1.02
CA GLU A 51 -9.07 -19.67 -0.42
C GLU A 51 -10.26 -19.37 0.49
N LEU A 52 -11.37 -20.05 0.25
CA LEU A 52 -12.60 -19.99 1.04
C LEU A 52 -12.80 -21.36 1.71
N PRO A 53 -12.44 -21.52 3.00
CA PRO A 53 -12.81 -22.67 3.79
C PRO A 53 -14.34 -22.82 3.84
N LEU A 54 -14.83 -23.99 3.43
CA LEU A 54 -16.26 -24.33 3.43
C LEU A 54 -16.69 -25.09 4.69
N GLY A 55 -15.73 -25.70 5.40
CA GLY A 55 -16.00 -26.54 6.57
C GLY A 55 -16.19 -28.01 6.19
N GLN A 56 -17.06 -28.72 6.93
CA GLN A 56 -17.63 -29.99 6.49
C GLN A 56 -18.84 -29.72 5.60
N LEU A 57 -19.07 -30.56 4.59
CA LEU A 57 -20.11 -30.35 3.58
C LEU A 57 -21.34 -31.23 3.84
N GLU A 58 -22.46 -30.60 4.14
CA GLU A 58 -23.78 -31.22 4.27
C GLU A 58 -24.63 -30.84 3.05
N ALA A 59 -24.81 -31.78 2.12
CA ALA A 59 -25.65 -31.59 0.93
C ALA A 59 -27.13 -31.92 1.19
N ASP A 60 -28.00 -31.49 0.27
CA ASP A 60 -29.43 -31.77 0.33
C ASP A 60 -29.77 -33.25 0.04
N ALA A 61 -31.06 -33.59 0.13
CA ALA A 61 -31.55 -34.95 -0.13
C ALA A 61 -31.40 -35.40 -1.61
N GLN A 62 -30.98 -34.51 -2.50
CA GLN A 62 -30.67 -34.75 -3.91
C GLN A 62 -29.16 -34.85 -4.17
N GLY A 63 -28.32 -34.67 -3.13
CA GLY A 63 -26.87 -34.70 -3.24
C GLY A 63 -26.26 -33.41 -3.78
N LEU A 64 -27.04 -32.33 -3.87
CA LEU A 64 -26.64 -31.01 -4.34
C LEU A 64 -26.28 -30.11 -3.16
N LEU A 65 -25.28 -29.26 -3.35
CA LEU A 65 -24.87 -28.23 -2.41
C LEU A 65 -24.60 -26.92 -3.16
N ARG A 66 -25.10 -25.80 -2.62
CA ARG A 66 -24.73 -24.44 -3.05
C ARG A 66 -23.84 -23.82 -1.98
N VAL A 67 -22.63 -23.40 -2.36
CA VAL A 67 -21.73 -22.64 -1.49
C VAL A 67 -21.47 -21.25 -2.07
N SER A 68 -21.38 -20.27 -1.18
CA SER A 68 -20.93 -18.92 -1.49
C SER A 68 -20.29 -18.29 -0.26
N GLY A 69 -19.25 -17.48 -0.45
CA GLY A 69 -18.60 -16.77 0.64
C GLY A 69 -17.51 -15.82 0.16
N ILE A 70 -17.00 -15.00 1.06
CA ILE A 70 -15.99 -13.99 0.77
C ILE A 70 -14.65 -14.41 1.38
N ALA A 71 -13.61 -14.43 0.55
CA ALA A 71 -12.23 -14.68 0.93
C ALA A 71 -11.36 -13.42 0.73
N ALA A 72 -10.21 -13.36 1.39
CA ALA A 72 -9.19 -12.36 1.07
C ALA A 72 -8.58 -12.66 -0.31
N ALA A 73 -8.36 -11.63 -1.11
CA ALA A 73 -7.76 -11.73 -2.43
C ALA A 73 -6.28 -11.34 -2.39
N GLN A 74 -5.43 -12.23 -2.88
CA GLN A 74 -4.00 -12.03 -3.11
C GLN A 74 -3.70 -12.30 -4.60
N PRO A 75 -4.11 -11.41 -5.53
CA PRO A 75 -3.86 -11.62 -6.94
C PRO A 75 -2.36 -11.48 -7.25
N PRO A 76 -1.89 -11.99 -8.40
CA PRO A 76 -0.48 -11.84 -8.80
C PRO A 76 -0.07 -10.36 -8.85
N ALA A 77 1.20 -10.09 -8.58
CA ALA A 77 1.78 -8.77 -8.75
C ALA A 77 1.98 -8.44 -10.24
N GLY A 78 1.84 -7.16 -10.61
CA GLY A 78 1.91 -6.67 -11.99
C GLY A 78 0.54 -6.34 -12.56
N ASP A 79 0.41 -6.36 -13.89
CA ASP A 79 -0.81 -6.00 -14.60
C ASP A 79 -1.16 -6.88 -15.81
N ASP A 80 -0.57 -8.06 -15.87
CA ASP A 80 -0.85 -9.11 -16.86
C ASP A 80 -2.30 -9.63 -16.83
N PHE A 81 -2.66 -10.36 -17.90
CA PHE A 81 -3.96 -10.99 -18.07
C PHE A 81 -3.92 -12.48 -17.75
N HIS A 82 -4.33 -12.84 -16.54
CA HIS A 82 -4.25 -14.18 -16.00
C HIS A 82 -5.43 -15.06 -16.39
N ARG A 83 -5.19 -16.35 -16.59
CA ARG A 83 -6.23 -17.38 -16.72
C ARG A 83 -6.70 -17.82 -15.35
N MET A 84 -7.96 -17.54 -15.00
CA MET A 84 -8.52 -17.93 -13.71
C MET A 84 -9.06 -19.36 -13.71
N SER A 85 -8.89 -20.09 -12.61
CA SER A 85 -9.59 -21.37 -12.36
C SER A 85 -10.08 -21.48 -10.92
N LEU A 86 -11.26 -22.09 -10.73
CA LEU A 86 -11.82 -22.46 -9.43
C LEU A 86 -11.58 -23.94 -9.19
N LYS A 87 -11.05 -24.29 -8.02
CA LYS A 87 -10.74 -25.66 -7.61
C LYS A 87 -11.53 -26.04 -6.37
N LEU A 88 -12.10 -27.24 -6.36
CA LEU A 88 -12.74 -27.84 -5.20
C LEU A 88 -11.76 -28.82 -4.56
N VAL A 89 -11.39 -28.54 -3.32
CA VAL A 89 -10.33 -29.26 -2.60
C VAL A 89 -10.75 -29.69 -1.19
N SER A 90 -10.13 -30.75 -0.69
CA SER A 90 -10.27 -31.24 0.68
C SER A 90 -8.91 -31.47 1.36
N GLY A 91 -8.92 -31.51 2.68
CA GLY A 91 -7.75 -31.78 3.51
C GLY A 91 -7.97 -31.34 4.96
N GLN A 92 -6.97 -30.65 5.51
CA GLN A 92 -7.02 -30.01 6.82
C GLN A 92 -7.12 -28.48 6.66
N PRO A 93 -7.56 -27.72 7.68
CA PRO A 93 -7.60 -26.26 7.60
C PRO A 93 -6.21 -25.67 7.34
N GLY A 94 -6.03 -25.04 6.17
CA GLY A 94 -4.75 -24.49 5.71
C GLY A 94 -3.86 -25.46 4.91
N ASP A 95 -4.24 -26.74 4.79
CA ASP A 95 -3.58 -27.74 3.95
C ASP A 95 -4.62 -28.61 3.22
N TYR A 96 -5.12 -28.07 2.10
CA TYR A 96 -6.13 -28.69 1.25
C TYR A 96 -5.46 -29.39 0.05
N ALA A 97 -4.78 -30.51 0.32
CA ALA A 97 -3.94 -31.20 -0.65
C ALA A 97 -4.68 -32.08 -1.69
N GLU A 98 -5.96 -32.43 -1.46
CA GLU A 98 -6.72 -33.33 -2.33
C GLU A 98 -7.63 -32.54 -3.29
N LEU A 99 -7.43 -32.70 -4.61
CA LEU A 99 -8.22 -32.05 -5.66
C LEU A 99 -9.34 -32.97 -6.16
N HIS A 100 -10.60 -32.53 -6.03
CA HIS A 100 -11.76 -33.29 -6.52
C HIS A 100 -12.17 -32.87 -7.94
N ASP A 101 -12.24 -31.56 -8.17
CA ASP A 101 -12.66 -30.99 -9.44
C ASP A 101 -12.12 -29.57 -9.67
N GLN A 102 -12.07 -29.15 -10.94
CA GLN A 102 -11.50 -27.87 -11.36
C GLN A 102 -12.21 -27.33 -12.60
N GLN A 103 -12.66 -26.08 -12.54
CA GLN A 103 -13.24 -25.35 -13.66
C GLN A 103 -12.39 -24.11 -14.00
N THR A 104 -11.84 -24.07 -15.21
CA THR A 104 -11.15 -22.89 -15.75
C THR A 104 -12.15 -21.93 -16.39
N PHE A 105 -11.99 -20.63 -16.17
CA PHE A 105 -12.82 -19.59 -16.79
C PHE A 105 -12.29 -19.18 -18.17
N GLY A 106 -13.20 -18.85 -19.09
CA GLY A 106 -12.85 -18.54 -20.48
C GLY A 106 -12.30 -17.12 -20.70
N LEU A 107 -12.70 -16.17 -19.85
CA LEU A 107 -12.20 -14.80 -19.86
C LEU A 107 -10.90 -14.69 -19.04
N LEU A 108 -9.96 -13.88 -19.50
CA LEU A 108 -8.75 -13.54 -18.75
C LEU A 108 -9.01 -12.38 -17.79
N GLN A 109 -8.31 -12.37 -16.65
CA GLN A 109 -8.44 -11.41 -15.58
C GLN A 109 -7.13 -10.65 -15.39
N SER A 110 -7.16 -9.33 -15.58
CA SER A 110 -6.11 -8.42 -15.11
C SER A 110 -6.58 -7.68 -13.86
N PHE A 111 -5.62 -7.11 -13.11
CA PHE A 111 -5.88 -6.53 -11.79
C PHE A 111 -5.49 -5.05 -11.73
N ALA A 112 -6.40 -4.22 -11.21
CA ALA A 112 -6.16 -2.80 -10.96
C ALA A 112 -5.38 -2.62 -9.65
N GLN A 113 -4.06 -2.85 -9.70
CA GLN A 113 -3.14 -2.73 -8.56
C GLN A 113 -2.19 -1.53 -8.73
N PRO A 114 -1.79 -0.86 -7.62
CA PRO A 114 -0.71 0.12 -7.62
C PRO A 114 0.56 -0.44 -8.27
N ARG A 115 1.17 0.33 -9.17
CA ARG A 115 2.27 -0.13 -10.03
C ARG A 115 3.36 0.90 -10.25
N LEU A 116 4.56 0.40 -10.57
CA LEU A 116 5.76 1.13 -10.95
C LEU A 116 5.72 1.38 -12.47
N LEU A 117 5.84 2.63 -12.91
CA LEU A 117 5.80 2.99 -14.33
C LEU A 117 7.07 3.74 -14.72
N GLY A 118 7.48 3.55 -15.98
CA GLY A 118 8.69 4.16 -16.53
C GLY A 118 9.98 3.56 -15.99
N ALA A 119 11.06 4.35 -16.02
CA ALA A 119 12.37 3.93 -15.53
C ALA A 119 12.39 3.72 -14.01
N VAL A 120 13.12 2.69 -13.57
CA VAL A 120 13.41 2.40 -12.16
C VAL A 120 14.89 2.07 -12.04
N SER A 121 15.59 2.67 -11.08
CA SER A 121 17.01 2.39 -10.82
C SER A 121 17.38 2.55 -9.34
N CYS A 122 18.52 1.98 -8.96
CA CYS A 122 19.15 2.21 -7.65
C CYS A 122 20.64 2.56 -7.80
N GLN A 123 21.13 3.47 -6.97
CA GLN A 123 22.53 3.87 -6.90
C GLN A 123 22.99 3.87 -5.44
N SER A 124 23.99 3.06 -5.11
CA SER A 124 24.55 2.93 -3.76
C SER A 124 25.72 3.88 -3.52
N SER A 125 25.78 4.50 -2.35
CA SER A 125 26.82 5.44 -1.92
C SER A 125 27.17 5.19 -0.46
N GLY A 126 27.99 4.17 -0.20
CA GLY A 126 28.31 3.70 1.15
C GLY A 126 27.10 3.00 1.78
N GLU A 127 26.70 3.44 2.97
CA GLU A 127 25.51 2.93 3.70
C GLU A 127 24.20 3.57 3.21
N GLU A 128 24.25 4.61 2.35
CA GLU A 128 23.07 5.19 1.71
C GLU A 128 22.86 4.64 0.30
N MET A 129 21.60 4.64 -0.15
CA MET A 129 21.20 4.27 -1.49
C MET A 129 20.11 5.22 -1.98
N THR A 130 20.28 5.74 -3.19
CA THR A 130 19.21 6.44 -3.90
C THR A 130 18.41 5.43 -4.71
N ILE A 131 17.09 5.39 -4.52
CA ILE A 131 16.14 4.67 -5.38
C ILE A 131 15.36 5.72 -6.19
N GLU A 132 15.38 5.60 -7.51
CA GLU A 132 14.66 6.50 -8.42
C GLU A 132 13.58 5.72 -9.18
N VAL A 133 12.36 6.24 -9.18
CA VAL A 133 11.16 5.64 -9.82
C VAL A 133 10.43 6.74 -10.59
N GLU A 134 10.34 6.60 -11.91
CA GLU A 134 9.74 7.62 -12.79
C GLU A 134 8.29 7.94 -12.39
N SER A 135 7.43 6.93 -12.21
CA SER A 135 6.09 7.13 -11.66
C SER A 135 5.61 5.94 -10.81
N ILE A 136 4.87 6.23 -9.75
CA ILE A 136 4.12 5.24 -8.95
C ILE A 136 2.64 5.58 -9.06
N ARG A 137 1.83 4.70 -9.65
CA ARG A 137 0.43 5.01 -10.00
C ARG A 137 -0.55 4.02 -9.37
N ASN A 138 -1.65 4.52 -8.81
CA ASN A 138 -2.81 3.72 -8.46
C ASN A 138 -3.84 3.77 -9.63
N PRO A 139 -4.01 2.70 -10.42
CA PRO A 139 -4.90 2.69 -11.58
C PRO A 139 -6.37 2.43 -11.24
N ARG A 140 -6.71 2.20 -9.96
CA ARG A 140 -8.10 1.94 -9.53
C ARG A 140 -8.99 3.16 -9.78
N ALA A 141 -10.31 2.95 -9.83
CA ALA A 141 -11.28 4.02 -10.01
C ALA A 141 -11.17 5.11 -8.91
N ALA A 142 -11.56 6.35 -9.24
CA ALA A 142 -11.49 7.49 -8.32
C ALA A 142 -12.18 7.18 -6.97
N GLY A 143 -11.53 7.58 -5.87
CA GLY A 143 -11.97 7.27 -4.50
C GLY A 143 -11.56 5.88 -3.97
N ASN A 144 -11.03 4.99 -4.81
CA ASN A 144 -10.42 3.73 -4.36
C ASN A 144 -8.96 3.97 -3.94
N LEU A 145 -8.82 4.56 -2.75
CA LEU A 145 -7.56 4.82 -2.05
C LEU A 145 -6.79 3.51 -1.81
N SER A 146 -5.47 3.53 -2.01
CA SER A 146 -4.62 2.38 -1.69
C SER A 146 -4.50 2.16 -0.17
N GLY A 147 -4.14 0.94 0.23
CA GLY A 147 -3.49 0.72 1.52
C GLY A 147 -2.16 1.49 1.60
N THR A 148 -1.52 1.48 2.77
CA THR A 148 -0.18 2.05 2.93
C THR A 148 0.77 1.40 1.93
N LEU A 149 1.36 2.18 1.04
CA LEU A 149 2.36 1.75 0.08
C LEU A 149 3.75 1.79 0.70
N ALA A 150 4.56 0.79 0.39
CA ALA A 150 5.97 0.74 0.73
C ALA A 150 6.79 0.26 -0.47
N LEU A 151 8.03 0.71 -0.57
CA LEU A 151 9.06 0.09 -1.39
C LEU A 151 9.94 -0.77 -0.49
N GLU A 152 10.21 -1.99 -0.91
CA GLU A 152 11.22 -2.85 -0.30
C GLU A 152 12.20 -3.31 -1.38
N LEU A 153 13.49 -3.16 -1.11
CA LEU A 153 14.54 -3.71 -1.96
C LEU A 153 15.09 -5.00 -1.35
N TRP A 154 15.08 -6.08 -2.13
CA TRP A 154 15.50 -7.41 -1.72
C TRP A 154 16.57 -7.96 -2.67
N ALA A 155 17.63 -8.54 -2.12
CA ALA A 155 18.54 -9.40 -2.86
C ALA A 155 18.00 -10.84 -2.78
N LEU A 156 17.33 -11.30 -3.83
CA LEU A 156 16.53 -12.54 -3.79
C LEU A 156 17.37 -13.81 -4.02
N ASP A 157 16.91 -14.92 -3.46
CA ASP A 157 17.55 -16.22 -3.67
C ASP A 157 17.28 -16.81 -5.07
N ALA A 158 16.19 -16.40 -5.69
CA ALA A 158 15.77 -16.70 -7.07
C ALA A 158 14.87 -15.56 -7.59
N PRO A 159 14.71 -15.39 -8.92
CA PRO A 159 13.81 -14.39 -9.49
C PRO A 159 12.38 -14.48 -8.97
N TYR A 160 11.74 -13.34 -8.73
CA TYR A 160 10.39 -13.31 -8.17
C TYR A 160 9.34 -13.85 -9.15
N ALA A 161 8.57 -14.85 -8.70
CA ALA A 161 7.63 -15.63 -9.52
C ALA A 161 6.15 -15.46 -9.09
N GLY A 162 5.79 -14.32 -8.48
CA GLY A 162 4.42 -14.01 -8.05
C GLY A 162 3.93 -14.73 -6.78
N THR A 163 4.61 -15.79 -6.34
CA THR A 163 4.32 -16.54 -5.10
C THR A 163 5.17 -16.04 -3.92
N SER A 164 5.28 -16.82 -2.83
CA SER A 164 6.25 -16.61 -1.74
C SER A 164 7.71 -16.63 -2.26
N TRP A 165 8.61 -15.92 -1.57
CA TRP A 165 10.02 -15.72 -1.93
C TRP A 165 10.93 -15.78 -0.71
N SER A 166 12.25 -15.89 -0.93
CA SER A 166 13.29 -15.72 0.08
C SER A 166 14.44 -14.85 -0.44
N GLY A 167 15.22 -14.27 0.47
CA GLY A 167 16.34 -13.41 0.14
C GLY A 167 16.81 -12.57 1.33
N THR A 168 17.77 -11.68 1.08
CA THR A 168 18.25 -10.70 2.06
C THR A 168 17.52 -9.35 1.88
N PRO A 169 16.90 -8.78 2.93
CA PRO A 169 16.32 -7.44 2.86
C PRO A 169 17.43 -6.38 2.85
N VAL A 170 17.39 -5.48 1.87
CA VAL A 170 18.43 -4.46 1.64
C VAL A 170 17.99 -3.10 2.16
N ALA A 171 16.77 -2.67 1.79
CA ALA A 171 16.19 -1.41 2.24
C ALA A 171 14.65 -1.48 2.27
N SER A 172 14.02 -0.62 3.07
CA SER A 172 12.56 -0.47 3.11
C SER A 172 12.18 0.99 3.37
N LEU A 173 11.14 1.47 2.70
CA LEU A 173 10.60 2.82 2.87
C LEU A 173 9.07 2.81 2.70
N VAL A 174 8.36 3.39 3.67
CA VAL A 174 6.91 3.67 3.55
C VAL A 174 6.71 4.98 2.77
N ILE A 175 5.91 4.93 1.71
CA ILE A 175 5.54 6.10 0.89
C ILE A 175 4.31 6.81 1.46
N GLY A 176 3.32 6.06 1.96
CA GLY A 176 1.99 6.55 2.34
C GLY A 176 0.89 5.94 1.47
N CYS A 177 -0.31 6.51 1.47
CA CYS A 177 -1.43 6.04 0.63
C CYS A 177 -1.57 6.90 -0.64
N LEU A 178 -2.11 6.32 -1.72
CA LEU A 178 -2.30 6.97 -3.01
C LEU A 178 -3.74 6.81 -3.49
N ASP A 179 -4.42 7.91 -3.78
CA ASP A 179 -5.81 7.92 -4.25
C ASP A 179 -5.99 7.18 -5.58
N GLY A 180 -7.19 6.64 -5.80
CA GLY A 180 -7.55 6.01 -7.07
C GLY A 180 -7.41 7.00 -8.24
N GLN A 181 -6.76 6.56 -9.31
CA GLN A 181 -6.32 7.31 -10.50
C GLN A 181 -5.16 8.29 -10.29
N ALA A 182 -4.65 8.49 -9.07
CA ALA A 182 -3.51 9.35 -8.81
C ALA A 182 -2.16 8.67 -9.10
N SER A 183 -1.12 9.48 -9.26
CA SER A 183 0.27 9.06 -9.35
C SER A 183 1.22 9.98 -8.58
N LEU A 184 2.39 9.45 -8.23
CA LEU A 184 3.54 10.16 -7.69
C LEU A 184 4.61 10.15 -8.77
N GLU A 185 5.11 11.32 -9.17
CA GLU A 185 5.95 11.51 -10.35
C GLU A 185 7.38 11.94 -9.98
N ARG A 186 8.39 11.44 -10.71
CA ARG A 186 9.83 11.72 -10.52
C ARG A 186 10.30 11.46 -9.09
N ASN A 187 9.97 10.27 -8.58
CA ASN A 187 10.25 9.89 -7.20
C ASN A 187 11.74 9.62 -7.03
N ARG A 188 12.36 10.30 -6.06
CA ARG A 188 13.76 10.11 -5.68
C ARG A 188 13.84 9.94 -4.17
N PHE A 189 14.12 8.71 -3.73
CA PHE A 189 14.19 8.35 -2.32
C PHE A 189 15.63 8.06 -1.91
N VAL A 190 16.09 8.63 -0.80
CA VAL A 190 17.35 8.22 -0.16
C VAL A 190 17.01 7.35 1.04
N VAL A 191 17.60 6.16 1.10
CA VAL A 191 17.35 5.13 2.12
C VAL A 191 18.67 4.57 2.62
N HIS A 192 18.71 4.10 3.87
CA HIS A 192 19.82 3.30 4.37
C HIS A 192 19.77 1.90 3.74
N ALA A 193 20.91 1.40 3.27
CA ALA A 193 21.07 0.07 2.70
C ALA A 193 21.83 -0.85 3.67
N ALA A 194 21.20 -1.93 4.12
CA ALA A 194 21.91 -3.02 4.79
C ALA A 194 22.79 -3.78 3.76
N PRO A 195 23.99 -4.26 4.12
CA PRO A 195 24.86 -4.98 3.20
C PRO A 195 24.20 -6.21 2.59
N TRP A 196 24.38 -6.43 1.29
CA TRP A 196 23.78 -7.54 0.54
C TRP A 196 24.83 -8.32 -0.28
N PRO A 197 24.55 -9.57 -0.69
CA PRO A 197 25.50 -10.36 -1.48
C PRO A 197 25.56 -9.85 -2.93
N ALA A 198 26.78 -9.58 -3.42
CA ALA A 198 26.99 -9.01 -4.76
C ALA A 198 26.68 -9.98 -5.93
N ASP A 199 26.55 -11.28 -5.64
CA ASP A 199 26.12 -12.31 -6.59
C ASP A 199 24.61 -12.38 -6.79
N ARG A 200 23.82 -11.57 -6.07
CA ARG A 200 22.35 -11.57 -6.10
C ARG A 200 21.80 -10.34 -6.80
N GLU A 201 20.87 -10.56 -7.73
CA GLU A 201 20.15 -9.49 -8.39
C GLU A 201 19.19 -8.80 -7.40
N LEU A 202 19.09 -7.47 -7.52
CA LEU A 202 18.25 -6.65 -6.65
C LEU A 202 16.85 -6.57 -7.24
N THR A 203 15.82 -6.88 -6.45
CA THR A 203 14.41 -6.73 -6.84
C THR A 203 13.75 -5.67 -5.97
N LEU A 204 13.26 -4.60 -6.60
CA LEU A 204 12.41 -3.60 -5.96
C LEU A 204 10.97 -4.09 -5.97
N MET A 205 10.36 -4.26 -4.80
CA MET A 205 8.96 -4.61 -4.63
C MET A 205 8.15 -3.39 -4.20
N LEU A 206 7.11 -3.05 -4.97
CA LEU A 206 6.04 -2.17 -4.52
C LEU A 206 5.04 -3.01 -3.72
N ARG A 207 4.88 -2.70 -2.43
CA ARG A 207 3.98 -3.38 -1.51
C ARG A 207 2.81 -2.49 -1.12
N GLU A 208 1.67 -3.09 -0.81
CA GLU A 208 0.50 -2.43 -0.26
C GLU A 208 0.02 -3.14 1.01
N TRP A 209 -0.28 -2.39 2.06
CA TRP A 209 -0.84 -2.91 3.29
C TRP A 209 -2.33 -3.28 3.14
N THR A 210 -2.63 -4.56 3.28
CA THR A 210 -3.99 -5.13 3.27
C THR A 210 -4.41 -5.57 4.68
N SER A 211 -5.63 -6.11 4.84
CA SER A 211 -6.03 -6.79 6.08
C SER A 211 -5.20 -8.05 6.40
N ALA A 212 -4.48 -8.60 5.42
CA ALA A 212 -3.56 -9.72 5.57
C ALA A 212 -2.07 -9.29 5.70
N GLY A 213 -1.80 -7.98 5.82
CA GLY A 213 -0.44 -7.42 5.83
C GLY A 213 0.03 -6.96 4.44
N TYR A 214 1.34 -6.77 4.27
CA TYR A 214 1.93 -6.23 3.03
C TYR A 214 1.95 -7.25 1.88
N VAL A 215 1.12 -7.03 0.85
CA VAL A 215 1.08 -7.84 -0.39
C VAL A 215 1.91 -7.17 -1.48
N THR A 216 2.65 -7.95 -2.28
CA THR A 216 3.38 -7.44 -3.45
C THR A 216 2.38 -7.04 -4.53
N ARG A 217 2.48 -5.82 -5.06
CA ARG A 217 1.56 -5.29 -6.09
C ARG A 217 2.21 -5.11 -7.45
N ASP A 218 3.50 -4.78 -7.45
CA ASP A 218 4.34 -4.74 -8.63
C ASP A 218 5.81 -4.90 -8.22
N TYR A 219 6.69 -5.23 -9.16
CA TYR A 219 8.11 -5.43 -8.88
C TYR A 219 8.98 -5.16 -10.10
N ARG A 220 10.19 -4.64 -9.90
CA ARG A 220 11.20 -4.52 -10.95
C ARG A 220 12.49 -5.21 -10.50
N LEU A 221 12.99 -6.10 -11.35
CA LEU A 221 14.38 -6.51 -11.31
C LEU A 221 15.22 -5.28 -11.68
N LEU A 222 16.21 -4.95 -10.86
CA LEU A 222 17.12 -3.84 -11.10
C LEU A 222 18.41 -4.41 -11.67
N GLU A 223 18.86 -3.86 -12.80
CA GLU A 223 20.24 -4.02 -13.24
C GLU A 223 21.14 -3.55 -12.09
N GLN A 224 22.04 -4.42 -11.62
CA GLN A 224 22.92 -4.07 -10.52
C GLN A 224 23.72 -2.80 -10.87
N PRO A 225 23.93 -1.86 -9.92
CA PRO A 225 24.93 -0.84 -10.11
C PRO A 225 26.27 -1.58 -10.25
N ALA A 226 26.82 -1.60 -11.47
CA ALA A 226 28.06 -2.30 -11.76
C ALA A 226 29.12 -1.79 -10.78
N LEU A 227 29.58 -2.67 -9.87
CA LEU A 227 30.61 -2.30 -8.90
C LEU A 227 31.78 -1.73 -9.70
N ALA A 228 32.07 -0.46 -9.46
CA ALA A 228 33.18 0.22 -10.11
C ALA A 228 34.44 -0.58 -9.77
N ALA A 229 34.93 -1.35 -10.75
CA ALA A 229 36.06 -2.24 -10.56
C ALA A 229 37.19 -1.40 -9.95
N PRO A 230 37.79 -1.82 -8.82
CA PRO A 230 38.65 -0.96 -8.02
C PRO A 230 39.73 -0.41 -8.94
N VAL A 231 39.67 0.91 -9.17
CA VAL A 231 40.49 1.57 -10.20
C VAL A 231 41.93 1.26 -9.87
N ALA A 232 42.54 0.36 -10.66
CA ALA A 232 43.89 -0.10 -10.43
C ALA A 232 44.78 1.14 -10.32
N PRO A 233 45.54 1.29 -9.21
CA PRO A 233 46.16 2.56 -8.86
C PRO A 233 46.96 3.05 -10.06
N VAL A 234 46.54 4.19 -10.62
CA VAL A 234 47.07 4.71 -11.87
C VAL A 234 48.57 4.87 -11.69
N GLN A 235 49.35 4.01 -12.37
CA GLN A 235 50.79 4.15 -12.36
C GLN A 235 51.11 5.53 -12.93
N GLU A 236 51.81 6.34 -12.14
CA GLU A 236 52.14 7.71 -12.47
C GLU A 236 53.12 7.68 -13.65
N LEU A 237 52.56 7.77 -14.86
CA LEU A 237 53.30 7.68 -16.11
C LEU A 237 54.27 8.87 -16.19
N GLU A 238 55.57 8.58 -16.25
CA GLU A 238 56.60 9.61 -16.37
C GLU A 238 56.32 10.52 -17.58
N PRO A 239 56.54 11.84 -17.45
CA PRO A 239 56.09 12.81 -18.44
C PRO A 239 56.88 12.70 -19.75
N VAL A 240 56.26 12.08 -20.76
CA VAL A 240 56.74 12.10 -22.15
C VAL A 240 56.71 13.56 -22.65
N PRO A 241 57.80 14.07 -23.25
CA PRO A 241 57.93 15.50 -23.58
C PRO A 241 56.97 15.95 -24.69
N ALA A 242 56.64 17.24 -24.66
CA ALA A 242 55.65 17.86 -25.53
C ALA A 242 56.04 17.86 -27.02
N ALA A 243 55.01 17.74 -27.88
CA ALA A 243 55.04 18.12 -29.28
C ALA A 243 53.97 19.20 -29.52
N GLU A 244 54.32 20.22 -30.33
CA GLU A 244 53.49 21.40 -30.56
C GLU A 244 52.31 21.16 -31.55
N PRO A 245 51.28 22.02 -31.54
CA PRO A 245 49.95 21.67 -32.07
C PRO A 245 49.80 21.81 -33.59
N ALA A 246 48.93 20.98 -34.16
CA ALA A 246 48.33 21.17 -35.48
C ALA A 246 46.89 21.72 -35.34
N GLN A 247 46.44 22.51 -36.32
CA GLN A 247 45.30 23.42 -36.17
C GLN A 247 43.96 22.89 -36.70
N GLU A 248 42.88 23.33 -36.04
CA GLU A 248 41.69 23.96 -36.66
C GLU A 248 40.86 23.19 -37.71
N SER A 249 39.62 22.85 -37.34
CA SER A 249 38.43 23.28 -38.12
C SER A 249 37.10 23.12 -37.39
N VAL A 250 36.41 24.25 -37.25
CA VAL A 250 34.95 24.46 -37.05
C VAL A 250 34.60 25.68 -37.92
N PRO A 251 33.32 26.04 -38.19
CA PRO A 251 32.06 25.42 -37.78
C PRO A 251 31.08 25.18 -38.97
N VAL A 252 29.88 24.66 -38.67
CA VAL A 252 28.63 25.24 -39.20
C VAL A 252 27.66 25.39 -38.03
N ALA A 253 26.99 26.53 -37.93
CA ALA A 253 25.99 26.80 -36.90
C ALA A 253 24.60 26.98 -37.53
N VAL A 254 23.57 26.60 -36.78
CA VAL A 254 22.21 27.15 -36.92
C VAL A 254 21.73 27.51 -35.51
N ALA A 255 21.23 28.73 -35.35
CA ALA A 255 20.65 29.25 -34.10
C ALA A 255 19.20 29.70 -34.38
N VAL A 256 18.63 30.56 -33.52
CA VAL A 256 17.26 31.14 -33.61
C VAL A 256 16.16 30.17 -33.12
N GLU A 257 15.32 30.49 -32.13
CA GLU A 257 15.27 31.67 -31.24
C GLU A 257 14.66 31.36 -29.85
N VAL A 258 14.66 32.36 -28.96
CA VAL A 258 14.02 32.33 -27.63
C VAL A 258 12.71 33.11 -27.67
N ALA A 259 11.66 32.59 -27.03
CA ALA A 259 10.44 33.36 -26.75
C ALA A 259 9.92 33.06 -25.34
N THR A 260 10.21 33.95 -24.39
CA THR A 260 9.67 33.94 -23.02
C THR A 260 8.38 34.76 -22.91
N ALA A 261 7.62 34.45 -21.85
CA ALA A 261 6.90 35.38 -20.96
C ALA A 261 5.38 35.14 -20.82
N ALA A 262 4.95 35.08 -19.55
CA ALA A 262 3.60 35.50 -19.15
C ALA A 262 3.55 37.04 -19.02
N PRO A 263 2.36 37.63 -18.88
CA PRO A 263 2.07 38.17 -17.55
C PRO A 263 0.63 37.91 -17.06
N ALA A 264 0.41 38.16 -15.77
CA ALA A 264 -0.88 38.02 -15.10
C ALA A 264 -1.70 39.31 -15.16
N GLN A 265 -2.99 39.22 -14.79
CA GLN A 265 -3.64 40.25 -13.98
C GLN A 265 -4.83 39.68 -13.19
N ALA A 266 -5.20 40.36 -12.11
CA ALA A 266 -6.29 40.01 -11.21
C ALA A 266 -7.29 41.17 -11.11
N VAL A 267 -8.55 40.85 -10.79
CA VAL A 267 -9.59 41.84 -10.46
C VAL A 267 -10.35 41.33 -9.23
N ALA A 268 -10.74 42.24 -8.34
CA ALA A 268 -11.45 41.96 -7.08
C ALA A 268 -12.87 42.58 -7.09
N VAL A 269 -13.42 42.88 -5.90
CA VAL A 269 -14.69 43.60 -5.61
C VAL A 269 -15.96 42.71 -5.62
N ALA A 270 -16.93 42.82 -4.69
CA ALA A 270 -16.94 43.20 -3.25
C ALA A 270 -18.33 42.95 -2.61
N ALA A 271 -18.37 42.83 -1.26
CA ALA A 271 -19.53 43.07 -0.36
C ALA A 271 -20.78 42.16 -0.50
N THR A 272 -21.76 42.07 0.42
CA THR A 272 -22.03 42.66 1.76
C THR A 272 -22.27 41.51 2.79
N ALA A 273 -22.13 41.60 4.14
CA ALA A 273 -22.88 42.38 5.16
C ALA A 273 -24.43 42.25 5.00
N VAL A 274 -25.31 42.09 6.00
CA VAL A 274 -25.45 42.46 7.45
C VAL A 274 -26.46 41.47 8.12
N ASP A 275 -26.70 41.27 9.43
CA ASP A 275 -26.05 41.50 10.76
C ASP A 275 -26.81 40.53 11.77
N SER A 276 -26.96 40.59 13.11
CA SER A 276 -26.63 41.51 14.22
C SER A 276 -26.57 40.81 15.61
N GLU A 277 -26.24 41.59 16.65
CA GLU A 277 -26.33 41.31 18.11
C GLU A 277 -27.69 41.85 18.69
N PRO A 278 -27.96 42.11 20.02
CA PRO A 278 -27.21 41.95 21.30
C PRO A 278 -28.02 41.13 22.36
N ALA A 279 -27.96 41.18 23.72
CA ALA A 279 -27.16 41.87 24.77
C ALA A 279 -27.30 41.20 26.18
N GLN A 280 -26.23 41.22 27.00
CA GLN A 280 -26.12 41.60 28.45
C GLN A 280 -27.07 40.95 29.53
N SER A 281 -26.84 40.99 30.87
CA SER A 281 -25.91 41.72 31.78
C SER A 281 -25.55 40.91 33.07
N VAL A 282 -24.56 41.38 33.87
CA VAL A 282 -24.07 40.75 35.13
C VAL A 282 -24.50 41.50 36.42
N PRO A 283 -24.37 40.88 37.62
CA PRO A 283 -23.36 41.39 38.58
C PRO A 283 -22.60 40.28 39.38
N SER A 284 -21.63 40.69 40.22
CA SER A 284 -20.72 39.81 40.99
C SER A 284 -20.55 40.31 42.44
N PRO A 285 -20.15 39.43 43.39
CA PRO A 285 -19.01 39.79 44.24
C PRO A 285 -17.97 38.68 44.46
N SER A 286 -16.74 39.09 44.75
CA SER A 286 -15.49 38.32 44.68
C SER A 286 -15.33 37.12 45.63
N ALA A 287 -15.00 35.97 45.05
CA ALA A 287 -14.04 34.99 45.60
C ALA A 287 -13.16 34.48 44.45
N LYS A 288 -11.92 34.05 44.72
CA LYS A 288 -10.91 33.73 43.67
C LYS A 288 -11.25 32.45 42.89
N ALA A 289 -12.03 32.58 41.81
CA ALA A 289 -12.35 31.48 40.88
C ALA A 289 -12.67 31.98 39.46
N GLU A 290 -12.41 31.11 38.47
CA GLU A 290 -13.04 30.98 37.15
C GLU A 290 -13.33 32.23 36.30
N ALA A 291 -12.44 32.52 35.34
CA ALA A 291 -12.74 33.34 34.16
C ALA A 291 -11.92 32.95 32.90
N SER A 292 -11.67 31.65 32.71
CA SER A 292 -11.26 31.09 31.41
C SER A 292 -12.07 29.82 31.15
N ALA A 293 -12.44 29.58 29.89
CA ALA A 293 -13.09 28.33 29.51
C ALA A 293 -12.17 27.16 29.88
N GLN A 294 -12.63 26.25 30.74
CA GLN A 294 -11.78 25.24 31.39
C GLN A 294 -11.14 24.29 30.36
N ARG A 295 -9.97 24.66 29.84
CA ARG A 295 -9.16 23.80 28.99
C ARG A 295 -8.75 22.56 29.77
N VAL A 296 -8.75 21.42 29.09
CA VAL A 296 -8.42 20.14 29.71
C VAL A 296 -6.95 19.85 29.45
N SER A 297 -6.10 20.09 30.47
CA SER A 297 -4.66 19.77 30.45
C SER A 297 -4.45 18.30 30.11
N ILE A 298 -3.86 18.04 28.96
CA ILE A 298 -3.89 16.72 28.35
C ILE A 298 -2.89 15.74 28.96
N ASN A 299 -1.85 16.24 29.62
CA ASN A 299 -0.95 15.42 30.42
C ASN A 299 -1.50 15.15 31.84
N ARG A 300 -2.38 16.00 32.38
CA ARG A 300 -2.82 15.94 33.79
C ARG A 300 -4.25 15.49 34.05
N ALA A 301 -5.17 15.65 33.09
CA ALA A 301 -6.58 15.31 33.29
C ALA A 301 -6.84 13.79 33.46
N SER A 302 -7.97 13.43 34.05
CA SER A 302 -8.45 12.03 34.07
C SER A 302 -9.08 11.64 32.73
N ALA A 303 -9.13 10.33 32.44
CA ALA A 303 -9.75 9.82 31.21
C ALA A 303 -11.21 10.29 31.06
N ALA A 304 -12.01 10.23 32.13
CA ALA A 304 -13.40 10.69 32.12
C ALA A 304 -13.55 12.20 31.84
N ARG A 305 -12.60 13.04 32.28
CA ARG A 305 -12.59 14.48 31.97
C ARG A 305 -12.20 14.75 30.51
N ILE A 306 -11.47 13.82 29.88
CA ILE A 306 -11.13 13.89 28.45
C ILE A 306 -12.27 13.32 27.58
N SER A 307 -12.97 12.25 27.97
CA SER A 307 -14.16 11.77 27.24
C SER A 307 -15.40 12.65 27.40
N SER A 308 -15.40 13.55 28.39
CA SER A 308 -16.40 14.62 28.51
C SER A 308 -16.28 15.71 27.42
N LEU A 309 -15.21 15.71 26.61
CA LEU A 309 -15.01 16.68 25.53
C LEU A 309 -15.82 16.32 24.27
N LYS A 310 -16.45 17.33 23.67
CA LYS A 310 -17.35 17.16 22.51
C LYS A 310 -16.58 16.57 21.31
N GLY A 311 -16.83 15.29 21.02
CA GLY A 311 -16.22 14.56 19.90
C GLY A 311 -15.18 13.50 20.31
N ILE A 312 -14.87 13.37 21.60
CA ILE A 312 -14.04 12.27 22.14
C ILE A 312 -14.96 11.15 22.66
N SER A 313 -14.55 9.89 22.47
CA SER A 313 -15.18 8.72 23.12
C SER A 313 -14.21 8.12 24.14
N ASP A 314 -14.69 7.31 25.09
CA ASP A 314 -13.85 6.72 26.14
C ASP A 314 -12.66 5.92 25.59
N LYS A 315 -12.81 5.29 24.42
CA LYS A 315 -11.70 4.58 23.72
C LYS A 315 -10.61 5.55 23.25
N VAL A 316 -10.98 6.74 22.75
CA VAL A 316 -10.03 7.79 22.37
C VAL A 316 -9.42 8.44 23.60
N ALA A 317 -10.22 8.70 24.65
CA ALA A 317 -9.72 9.23 25.93
C ALA A 317 -8.70 8.29 26.60
N ALA A 318 -8.95 6.98 26.59
CA ALA A 318 -8.00 5.97 27.04
C ALA A 318 -6.71 5.98 26.19
N SER A 319 -6.83 6.07 24.86
CA SER A 319 -5.65 6.21 23.98
C SER A 319 -4.87 7.50 24.25
N ILE A 320 -5.54 8.61 24.58
CA ILE A 320 -4.87 9.86 24.96
C ILE A 320 -4.06 9.68 26.25
N VAL A 321 -4.67 9.10 27.29
CA VAL A 321 -3.98 8.87 28.58
C VAL A 321 -2.80 7.90 28.43
N ALA A 322 -2.92 6.89 27.56
CA ALA A 322 -1.90 5.86 27.37
C ALA A 322 -0.59 6.34 26.67
N HIS A 323 -0.64 7.41 25.86
CA HIS A 323 0.53 7.91 25.11
C HIS A 323 1.10 9.22 25.69
N ARG A 324 0.90 9.46 26.98
CA ARG A 324 1.54 10.57 27.72
C ARG A 324 3.05 10.28 27.92
N PRO A 325 3.91 11.32 27.99
CA PRO A 325 3.58 12.74 27.89
C PRO A 325 3.57 13.27 26.45
N TYR A 326 2.78 14.32 26.23
CA TYR A 326 2.74 15.13 25.00
C TYR A 326 3.51 16.43 25.20
N SER A 327 4.34 16.81 24.23
CA SER A 327 5.12 18.06 24.23
C SER A 327 4.44 19.18 23.43
N SER A 328 3.58 18.83 22.47
CA SER A 328 2.70 19.75 21.75
C SER A 328 1.27 19.20 21.68
N LEU A 329 0.29 20.03 21.29
CA LEU A 329 -1.06 19.52 20.98
C LEU A 329 -1.08 18.69 19.68
N ASP A 330 -0.11 18.90 18.78
CA ASP A 330 -0.08 18.22 17.49
C ASP A 330 0.47 16.79 17.60
N ASP A 331 1.20 16.51 18.67
CA ASP A 331 1.57 15.16 19.12
C ASP A 331 0.34 14.23 19.27
N LEU A 332 -0.87 14.78 19.44
CA LEU A 332 -2.11 14.00 19.55
C LEU A 332 -2.46 13.21 18.29
N LEU A 333 -1.88 13.54 17.14
CA LEU A 333 -1.99 12.73 15.93
C LEU A 333 -1.37 11.33 16.12
N ARG A 334 -0.54 11.13 17.17
CA ARG A 334 -0.03 9.82 17.61
C ARG A 334 -1.09 8.98 18.36
N ALA A 335 -2.16 9.59 18.87
CA ALA A 335 -3.21 8.88 19.62
C ALA A 335 -4.30 8.31 18.69
N LYS A 336 -4.55 7.00 18.81
CA LYS A 336 -5.42 6.25 17.89
C LYS A 336 -6.86 6.76 17.91
N GLY A 337 -7.24 7.49 16.87
CA GLY A 337 -8.58 8.05 16.66
C GLY A 337 -8.64 9.58 16.56
N ILE A 338 -7.53 10.30 16.75
CA ILE A 338 -7.44 11.74 16.50
C ILE A 338 -6.81 11.95 15.12
N GLY A 339 -7.61 12.42 14.15
CA GLY A 339 -7.12 12.97 12.90
C GLY A 339 -7.14 14.50 12.92
N ILE A 340 -6.47 15.14 11.95
CA ILE A 340 -6.28 16.60 11.86
C ILE A 340 -7.58 17.38 12.10
N LYS A 341 -8.67 17.04 11.40
CA LYS A 341 -9.99 17.69 11.55
C LYS A 341 -10.59 17.59 12.96
N ARG A 342 -10.26 16.56 13.74
CA ARG A 342 -10.67 16.43 15.16
C ARG A 342 -9.75 17.23 16.08
N LEU A 343 -8.44 17.20 15.81
CA LEU A 343 -7.47 18.00 16.54
C LEU A 343 -7.80 19.50 16.45
N GLU A 344 -8.13 20.00 15.25
CA GLU A 344 -8.55 21.40 15.04
C GLU A 344 -9.77 21.78 15.89
N GLN A 345 -10.77 20.91 15.98
CA GLN A 345 -11.97 21.10 16.82
C GLN A 345 -11.67 21.04 18.33
N LEU A 346 -10.59 20.35 18.73
CA LEU A 346 -10.18 20.16 20.12
C LEU A 346 -9.12 21.16 20.59
N ARG A 347 -8.33 21.78 19.69
CA ARG A 347 -7.29 22.79 20.01
C ARG A 347 -7.81 23.97 20.84
N ALA A 348 -9.10 24.33 20.73
CA ALA A 348 -9.72 25.37 21.55
C ALA A 348 -10.03 24.92 23.00
N GLN A 349 -10.24 23.61 23.20
CA GLN A 349 -10.73 22.97 24.43
C GLN A 349 -9.60 22.29 25.24
N LEU A 350 -8.40 22.19 24.68
CA LEU A 350 -7.25 21.50 25.25
C LEU A 350 -6.13 22.46 25.64
N GLU A 351 -5.35 22.05 26.63
CA GLU A 351 -4.02 22.60 26.96
C GLU A 351 -3.07 21.44 27.27
N LEU A 352 -1.79 21.72 27.53
CA LEU A 352 -0.78 20.68 27.80
C LEU A 352 -0.88 20.11 29.22
#